data_AF-A0A8T3XN41-F1
#
_entry.id   AF-A0A8T3XN41-F1
#
_cell.length_a   1.000
_cell.length_b   1.000
_cell.length_c   1.000
_cell.angle_alpha   90.00
_cell.angle_beta   90.00
_cell.angle_gamma   90.00
#
_symmetry.space_group_name_H-M   'P 1'
#
loop_
_entity.id
_entity.type
_entity.pdbx_description
1 polymer ?
#
loop_
_entity_poly.entity_id
_entity_poly.type
_entity_poly.pdbx_seq_one_letter_code
_entity_poly.pdbx_strand_id
1 'polypeptide(L)'
;MDLIARLESFPSNKGILFRAIDAFSEPSNIQGFFKEYVIHMARRRIKLAAQNPSFLYLLSENPAEAAIRNVVYALVMYDEKICNRWLKALPEISPFYKEFYQPPSRKLRKHMYKP
;
A
#
# COMPACT_ATOMS: atom_id res chain seq x y z
N MET A 1 8.33 -2.37 18.66
CA MET A 1 7.44 -1.20 18.85
C MET A 1 6.38 -1.29 17.76
N ASP A 2 5.09 -1.16 18.08
CA ASP A 2 3.99 -1.25 17.11
C ASP A 2 4.06 -0.02 16.16
N LEU A 3 4.36 -0.27 14.89
CA LEU A 3 4.57 0.77 13.88
C LEU A 3 3.25 1.43 13.48
N ILE A 4 2.15 0.68 13.48
CA ILE A 4 0.80 1.21 13.24
C ILE A 4 0.41 2.20 14.33
N ALA A 5 0.53 1.80 15.61
CA ALA A 5 0.21 2.67 16.74
C ALA A 5 1.06 3.96 16.72
N ARG A 6 2.34 3.84 16.33
CA ARG A 6 3.22 4.99 16.11
C ARG A 6 2.72 5.91 14.99
N LEU A 7 2.16 5.38 13.90
CA LEU A 7 1.63 6.21 12.81
C LEU A 7 0.30 6.88 13.15
N GLU A 8 -0.53 6.22 13.96
CA GLU A 8 -1.83 6.74 14.40
C GLU A 8 -1.70 7.91 15.38
N SER A 9 -0.62 7.94 16.19
CA SER A 9 -0.38 9.03 17.15
C SER A 9 -0.04 10.37 16.49
N PHE A 10 0.33 10.39 15.21
CA PHE A 10 0.51 11.62 14.45
C PHE A 10 -0.82 12.13 13.90
N PRO A 11 -1.25 13.37 14.19
CA PRO A 11 -2.44 13.93 13.60
C PRO A 11 -2.22 14.16 12.09
N SER A 12 -3.03 13.51 11.25
CA SER A 12 -2.98 13.68 9.79
C SER A 12 -4.32 13.29 9.16
N ASN A 13 -4.68 13.94 8.06
CA ASN A 13 -5.84 13.58 7.25
C ASN A 13 -5.55 12.39 6.30
N LYS A 14 -4.27 12.00 6.15
CA LYS A 14 -3.87 10.88 5.30
C LYS A 14 -4.14 9.55 6.02
N GLY A 15 -4.56 8.55 5.25
CA GLY A 15 -4.69 7.17 5.74
C GLY A 15 -3.35 6.59 6.19
N ILE A 16 -3.38 5.61 7.10
CA ILE A 16 -2.19 5.04 7.74
C ILE A 16 -1.13 4.54 6.75
N LEU A 17 -1.58 4.01 5.60
CA LEU A 17 -0.71 3.52 4.54
C LEU A 17 0.11 4.65 3.89
N PHE A 18 -0.50 5.80 3.58
CA PHE A 18 0.21 6.95 3.04
C PHE A 18 1.20 7.52 4.05
N ARG A 19 0.83 7.55 5.33
CA ARG A 19 1.75 7.96 6.41
C ARG A 19 2.95 7.03 6.50
N ALA A 20 2.75 5.72 6.37
CA ALA A 20 3.82 4.74 6.36
C ALA A 20 4.77 4.96 5.17
N ILE A 21 4.25 5.21 3.98
CA ILE A 21 5.04 5.48 2.77
C ILE A 21 5.88 6.74 2.93
N ASP A 22 5.31 7.79 3.53
CA ASP A 22 6.02 9.04 3.81
C ASP A 22 7.12 8.84 4.89
N ALA A 23 6.83 8.05 5.94
CA ALA A 23 7.68 7.95 7.12
C ALA A 23 8.79 6.90 7.03
N PHE A 24 8.58 5.79 6.32
CA PHE A 24 9.50 4.66 6.35
C PHE A 24 10.43 4.63 5.14
N SER A 25 11.74 4.68 5.42
CA SER A 25 12.81 4.58 4.43
C SER A 25 13.60 3.28 4.52
N GLU A 26 13.66 2.67 5.71
CA GLU A 26 14.42 1.44 5.93
C GLU A 26 13.61 0.20 5.52
N PRO A 27 14.21 -0.78 4.82
CA PRO A 27 13.52 -2.00 4.43
C PRO A 27 12.89 -2.77 5.61
N SER A 28 13.57 -2.82 6.75
CA SER A 28 13.08 -3.47 7.98
C SER A 28 11.79 -2.84 8.50
N ASN A 29 11.69 -1.51 8.50
CA ASN A 29 10.50 -0.78 8.93
C ASN A 29 9.35 -0.95 7.94
N ILE A 30 9.65 -0.96 6.64
CA ILE A 30 8.65 -1.21 5.58
C ILE A 30 8.07 -2.64 5.72
N GLN A 31 8.93 -3.64 5.89
CA GLN A 31 8.52 -5.04 6.09
C GLN A 31 7.75 -5.24 7.39
N GLY A 32 8.22 -4.63 8.49
CA GLY A 32 7.55 -4.66 9.77
C GLY A 32 6.14 -4.06 9.69
N PHE A 33 6.04 -2.87 9.09
CA PHE A 33 4.75 -2.21 8.86
C PHE A 33 3.82 -3.07 8.00
N PHE A 34 4.32 -3.66 6.92
CA PHE A 34 3.48 -4.48 6.04
C PHE A 34 2.88 -5.68 6.77
N LYS A 35 3.68 -6.37 7.60
CA LYS A 35 3.18 -7.48 8.43
C LYS A 35 2.09 -7.02 9.40
N GLU A 36 2.32 -5.91 10.10
CA GLU A 36 1.31 -5.33 10.99
C GLU A 36 0.06 -4.88 10.22
N TYR A 37 0.23 -4.35 9.02
CA TYR A 37 -0.86 -3.87 8.16
C TYR A 37 -1.76 -5.02 7.67
N VAL A 38 -1.18 -6.18 7.33
CA VAL A 38 -1.96 -7.39 7.01
C VAL A 38 -2.82 -7.82 8.21
N ILE A 39 -2.25 -7.82 9.42
CA ILE A 39 -2.98 -8.15 10.65
C ILE A 39 -4.09 -7.12 10.92
N HIS A 40 -3.78 -5.83 10.76
CA HIS A 40 -4.75 -4.74 10.91
C HIS A 40 -5.92 -4.88 9.92
N MET A 41 -5.64 -5.22 8.67
CA MET A 41 -6.66 -5.48 7.64
C MET A 41 -7.56 -6.66 8.01
N ALA A 42 -6.97 -7.78 8.45
CA ALA A 42 -7.73 -8.95 8.90
C ALA A 42 -8.68 -8.59 10.05
N ARG A 43 -8.18 -7.90 11.09
CA ARG A 43 -8.99 -7.46 12.24
C ARG A 43 -10.12 -6.51 11.81
N ARG A 44 -9.82 -5.55 10.93
CA ARG A 44 -10.82 -4.59 10.44
C ARG A 44 -11.94 -5.28 9.67
N ARG A 45 -11.62 -6.28 8.84
CA ARG A 45 -12.62 -7.06 8.09
C ARG A 45 -13.54 -7.84 9.02
N ILE A 46 -12.97 -8.52 10.03
CA ILE A 46 -13.75 -9.24 11.06
C ILE A 46 -14.71 -8.28 11.76
N LYS A 47 -14.23 -7.10 12.15
CA LYS A 47 -15.05 -6.09 12.79
C LYS A 47 -16.21 -5.62 11.89
N LEU A 48 -15.94 -5.36 10.60
CA LEU A 48 -16.97 -4.93 9.65
C LEU A 48 -18.00 -6.05 9.39
N ALA A 49 -17.57 -7.28 9.22
CA ALA A 49 -18.45 -8.44 9.03
C ALA A 49 -19.32 -8.71 10.26
N ALA A 50 -18.78 -8.50 11.47
CA ALA A 50 -19.54 -8.61 12.72
C ALA A 50 -20.56 -7.48 12.88
N GLN A 51 -20.29 -6.29 12.34
CA GLN A 51 -21.21 -5.13 12.41
C GLN A 51 -22.31 -5.19 11.35
N ASN A 52 -22.05 -5.80 10.19
CA ASN A 52 -23.04 -5.93 9.13
C ASN A 52 -22.82 -7.24 8.34
N PRO A 53 -23.79 -8.18 8.37
CA PRO A 53 -23.71 -9.45 7.66
C PRO A 53 -23.50 -9.33 6.14
N SER A 54 -23.90 -8.21 5.52
CA SER A 54 -23.64 -7.95 4.10
C SER A 54 -22.15 -7.86 3.77
N PHE A 55 -21.26 -7.71 4.76
CA PHE A 55 -19.80 -7.70 4.58
C PHE A 55 -19.12 -9.06 4.85
N LEU A 56 -19.88 -10.15 5.01
CA LEU A 56 -19.29 -11.49 5.20
C LEU A 56 -18.37 -11.90 4.05
N TYR A 57 -18.61 -11.41 2.83
CA TYR A 57 -17.72 -11.62 1.67
C TYR A 57 -16.30 -11.06 1.89
N LEU A 58 -16.10 -10.11 2.81
CA LEU A 58 -14.76 -9.60 3.14
C LEU A 58 -13.90 -10.65 3.87
N LEU A 59 -14.52 -11.69 4.44
CA LEU A 59 -13.82 -12.79 5.12
C LEU A 59 -13.32 -13.86 4.14
N SER A 60 -13.90 -13.95 2.94
CA SER A 60 -13.41 -14.87 1.90
C SER A 60 -12.21 -14.33 1.14
N GLU A 61 -11.91 -13.03 1.24
CA GLU A 61 -10.77 -12.40 0.60
C GLU A 61 -9.52 -12.49 1.49
N ASN A 62 -8.42 -13.02 0.95
CA ASN A 62 -7.15 -13.13 1.65
C ASN A 62 -6.64 -11.73 2.10
N PRO A 63 -6.43 -11.49 3.40
CA PRO A 63 -6.02 -10.17 3.90
C PRO A 63 -4.63 -9.76 3.40
N ALA A 64 -3.74 -10.71 3.10
CA ALA A 64 -2.44 -10.43 2.53
C ALA A 64 -2.57 -9.84 1.12
N GLU A 65 -3.35 -10.47 0.24
CA GLU A 65 -3.56 -9.98 -1.12
C GLU A 65 -4.21 -8.60 -1.15
N ALA A 66 -5.18 -8.36 -0.27
CA ALA A 66 -5.80 -7.06 -0.18
C ALA A 66 -4.85 -5.98 0.34
N ALA A 67 -3.96 -6.33 1.28
CA ALA A 67 -2.90 -5.44 1.71
C ALA A 67 -1.95 -5.11 0.55
N ILE A 68 -1.55 -6.10 -0.25
CA ILE A 68 -0.73 -5.89 -1.45
C ILE A 68 -1.40 -4.92 -2.41
N ARG A 69 -2.68 -5.15 -2.75
CA ARG A 69 -3.46 -4.26 -3.63
C ARG A 69 -3.45 -2.83 -3.08
N ASN A 70 -3.79 -2.65 -1.80
CA ASN A 70 -3.81 -1.33 -1.17
C ASN A 70 -2.45 -0.64 -1.23
N VAL A 71 -1.35 -1.37 -0.95
CA VAL A 71 0.02 -0.83 -1.03
C VAL A 71 0.32 -0.38 -2.46
N VAL A 72 0.03 -1.19 -3.47
CA VAL A 72 0.23 -0.83 -4.88
C VAL A 72 -0.58 0.41 -5.26
N TYR A 73 -1.87 0.46 -4.90
CA TYR A 73 -2.73 1.63 -5.14
C TYR A 73 -2.22 2.90 -4.46
N ALA A 74 -1.61 2.78 -3.27
CA ALA A 74 -1.01 3.94 -2.63
C ALA A 74 0.30 4.35 -3.33
N LEU A 75 1.14 3.40 -3.71
CA LEU A 75 2.44 3.67 -4.35
C LEU A 75 2.33 4.34 -5.71
N VAL A 76 1.31 4.05 -6.53
CA VAL A 76 1.14 4.73 -7.83
C VAL A 76 0.92 6.24 -7.72
N MET A 77 0.62 6.76 -6.52
CA MET A 77 0.51 8.19 -6.24
C MET A 77 1.86 8.86 -5.91
N TYR A 78 2.94 8.10 -5.82
CA TYR A 78 4.27 8.58 -5.44
C TYR A 78 5.26 8.55 -6.61
N ASP A 79 6.39 9.22 -6.41
CA ASP A 79 7.48 9.21 -7.38
C ASP A 79 8.16 7.83 -7.48
N GLU A 80 8.85 7.61 -8.60
CA GLU A 80 9.54 6.36 -8.92
C GLU A 80 10.60 5.98 -7.86
N LYS A 81 11.21 6.95 -7.17
CA LYS A 81 12.22 6.67 -6.13
C LYS A 81 11.57 6.05 -4.89
N ILE A 82 10.39 6.51 -4.51
CA ILE A 82 9.61 5.94 -3.40
C ILE A 82 9.10 4.56 -3.78
N CYS A 83 8.52 4.41 -4.98
CA CYS A 83 8.06 3.11 -5.47
C CYS A 83 9.17 2.07 -5.47
N ASN A 84 10.33 2.40 -6.04
CA ASN A 84 11.48 1.49 -6.09
C ASN A 84 11.98 1.07 -4.70
N ARG A 85 11.90 1.97 -3.71
CA ARG A 85 12.28 1.64 -2.32
C ARG A 85 11.34 0.59 -1.73
N TRP A 86 10.05 0.79 -1.88
CA TRP A 86 9.03 -0.12 -1.37
C TRP A 86 9.03 -1.46 -2.11
N LEU A 87 9.20 -1.46 -3.44
CA LEU A 87 9.33 -2.67 -4.26
C LEU A 87 10.57 -3.51 -3.91
N LYS A 88 11.67 -2.86 -3.53
CA LYS A 88 12.86 -3.56 -3.04
C LYS A 88 12.64 -4.16 -1.66
N ALA A 89 11.92 -3.46 -0.79
CA ALA A 89 11.63 -3.94 0.56
C ALA A 89 10.57 -5.05 0.59
N LEU A 90 9.62 -5.02 -0.35
CA LEU A 90 8.50 -5.96 -0.47
C LEU A 90 8.50 -6.61 -1.87
N PRO A 91 9.35 -7.60 -2.16
CA PRO A 91 9.38 -8.24 -3.47
C PRO A 91 8.03 -8.83 -3.91
N GLU A 92 7.21 -9.25 -2.95
CA GLU A 92 5.88 -9.85 -3.16
C GLU A 92 4.87 -8.90 -3.81
N ILE A 93 5.03 -7.57 -3.70
CA ILE A 93 4.11 -6.61 -4.34
C ILE A 93 4.49 -6.31 -5.79
N SER A 94 5.69 -6.72 -6.22
CA SER A 94 6.24 -6.39 -7.54
C SER A 94 5.42 -6.92 -8.73
N PRO A 95 4.90 -8.16 -8.71
CA PRO A 95 4.04 -8.67 -9.78
C PRO A 95 2.79 -7.79 -9.96
N PHE A 96 2.11 -7.49 -8.85
CA PHE A 96 0.92 -6.63 -8.84
C PHE A 96 1.24 -5.22 -9.30
N TYR A 97 2.34 -4.62 -8.83
CA TYR A 97 2.72 -3.27 -9.24
C TYR A 97 2.88 -3.15 -10.76
N LYS A 98 3.45 -4.16 -11.43
CA LYS A 98 3.59 -4.16 -12.90
C LYS A 98 2.27 -4.27 -13.64
N GLU A 99 1.27 -4.94 -13.06
CA GLU A 99 -0.07 -5.04 -13.63
C GLU A 99 -0.83 -3.70 -13.56
N PHE A 100 -0.70 -2.98 -12.45
CA PHE A 100 -1.41 -1.71 -12.23
C PHE A 100 -0.65 -0.49 -12.76
N TYR A 101 0.68 -0.52 -12.79
CA TYR A 101 1.50 0.55 -13.31
C TYR A 101 1.75 0.37 -14.81
N GLN A 102 0.92 1.02 -15.63
CA GLN A 102 1.26 1.26 -17.03
C GLN A 102 2.15 2.50 -17.09
N PRO A 103 3.46 2.38 -17.38
CA PRO A 103 4.27 3.57 -17.64
C PRO A 103 3.62 4.33 -18.81
N PRO A 104 3.56 5.68 -18.77
CA PRO A 104 3.09 6.44 -19.91
C PRO A 104 3.91 5.99 -21.13
N SER A 105 3.21 5.47 -22.14
CA SER A 105 3.85 4.86 -23.30
C SER A 105 4.92 5.79 -23.85
N ARG A 106 6.09 5.26 -24.23
CA ARG A 106 7.20 6.06 -24.79
C ARG A 106 6.77 6.96 -25.97
N LYS A 107 5.63 6.66 -26.62
CA LYS A 107 5.02 7.48 -27.68
C LYS A 107 4.50 8.84 -27.20
N LEU A 108 4.19 9.02 -25.92
CA LEU A 108 3.73 10.31 -25.36
C LEU A 108 4.88 11.28 -25.00
N ARG A 109 6.10 10.77 -24.75
CA ARG A 109 7.25 11.64 -24.44
C ARG A 109 7.73 12.47 -25.65
N LYS A 110 7.40 12.07 -26.89
CA LYS A 110 7.77 12.83 -28.09
C LYS A 110 6.83 14.00 -28.41
N HIS A 111 5.67 14.10 -27.77
CA HIS A 111 4.71 15.19 -28.03
C HIS A 111 4.67 16.27 -26.95
N MET A 112 5.33 16.10 -25.80
CA MET A 112 5.35 17.11 -24.73
C MET A 112 6.60 18.02 -24.73
N TYR A 113 7.57 17.75 -25.62
CA TYR A 113 8.68 18.66 -25.89
C TYR A 113 8.76 18.89 -27.40
N LYS A 114 7.93 19.82 -27.90
CA LYS A 114 8.31 20.59 -29.08
C LYS A 114 8.90 21.92 -28.56
N PRO A 115 10.08 22.34 -29.07
CA PRO A 115 10.60 23.69 -28.84
C PRO A 115 9.67 24.76 -29.41
#